data_AF-A0A7M1QFK7-F1
#
_entry.id   AF-A0A7M1QFK7-F1
#
_cell.length_a   1.000
_cell.length_b   1.000
_cell.length_c   1.000
_cell.angle_alpha   90.00
_cell.angle_beta   90.00
_cell.angle_gamma   90.00
#
_symmetry.space_group_name_H-M   'P 1'
#
loop_
_entity.id
_entity.type
_entity.pdbx_description
1 polymer ?
#
loop_
_entity_poly.entity_id
_entity_poly.type
_entity_poly.pdbx_seq_one_letter_code
_entity_poly.pdbx_strand_id
1 'polypeptide(L)'
;MTTRADTLWRLPVIAWILGPLLATLLLLGLALAYYQLQSRSEAPLFRVVIDGETLTLDAETHADLGRELGELAVGLDLRLRQEMQLWLDARLDTTFAPLDAAVPEYLDWHFSLQGSYMRLAMALTGGLDEWLEAQLTERLVERSGFETALNELEADYATRLEQAQRRLAQGIALTLHARYGERQTSATTREIHEIDLDLALQHAFQGRRDEMRWGMAATGGVLGFTVSRALAQRLTAGAAMQGSRAVAGRIVARLGGHATRSLGSGATASVVASPTGPAALLAGATATVVALAGFAGTEYALLKAEEHRFRDAMEAELTGEVARTRAEVRYALEADATRRAEALERSLADAARDAETVGEVPQAYRIFDPGR
;
A
#
# COMPACT_ATOMS: atom_id res chain seq x y z
N MET A 1 -74.12 17.95 -89.08
CA MET A 1 -74.28 17.35 -87.73
C MET A 1 -73.78 15.92 -87.85
N THR A 2 -72.70 15.46 -87.24
CA THR A 2 -72.07 15.79 -85.96
C THR A 2 -70.58 15.39 -86.01
N THR A 3 -69.79 16.22 -85.36
CA THR A 3 -68.41 16.02 -84.89
C THR A 3 -68.16 14.64 -84.27
N ARG A 4 -67.00 14.02 -84.57
CA ARG A 4 -66.42 12.94 -83.75
C ARG A 4 -64.96 13.29 -83.46
N ALA A 5 -64.68 13.34 -82.16
CA ALA A 5 -63.53 13.98 -81.55
C ALA A 5 -62.24 13.16 -81.69
N ASP A 6 -61.16 13.89 -81.97
CA ASP A 6 -59.78 13.44 -81.80
C ASP A 6 -59.46 13.34 -80.30
N THR A 7 -59.55 12.14 -79.74
CA THR A 7 -58.96 11.82 -78.43
C THR A 7 -57.47 11.56 -78.58
N LEU A 8 -56.69 12.65 -78.62
CA LEU A 8 -55.24 12.63 -78.50
C LEU A 8 -54.84 12.06 -77.13
N TRP A 9 -54.18 10.91 -77.17
CA TRP A 9 -53.54 10.21 -76.07
C TRP A 9 -52.49 11.11 -75.37
N ARG A 10 -52.91 11.90 -74.37
CA ARG A 10 -52.01 12.58 -73.45
C ARG A 10 -51.55 11.57 -72.40
N LEU A 11 -50.53 10.78 -72.71
CA LEU A 11 -49.78 10.09 -71.68
C LEU A 11 -49.16 11.17 -70.75
N PRO A 12 -49.29 11.02 -69.42
CA PRO A 12 -48.88 12.05 -68.49
C PRO A 12 -47.35 12.19 -68.54
N VAL A 13 -46.87 13.38 -68.89
CA VAL A 13 -45.44 13.78 -68.88
C VAL A 13 -44.76 13.45 -67.53
N ILE A 14 -45.55 13.36 -66.45
CA ILE A 14 -45.15 12.94 -65.11
C ILE A 14 -44.54 11.53 -65.09
N ALA A 15 -45.02 10.59 -65.92
CA ALA A 15 -44.49 9.23 -65.98
C ALA A 15 -43.06 9.17 -66.57
N TRP A 16 -42.71 10.12 -67.44
CA TRP A 16 -41.37 10.20 -68.05
C TRP A 16 -40.30 10.76 -67.10
N ILE A 17 -40.71 11.48 -66.05
CA ILE A 17 -39.78 12.06 -65.07
C ILE A 17 -39.67 11.17 -63.82
N LEU A 18 -40.76 10.51 -63.41
CA LEU A 18 -40.74 9.61 -62.25
C LEU A 18 -39.94 8.32 -62.49
N GLY A 19 -40.00 7.78 -63.72
CA GLY A 19 -39.23 6.59 -64.11
C GLY A 19 -37.72 6.72 -63.88
N PRO A 20 -37.04 7.73 -64.45
CA PRO A 20 -35.60 7.91 -64.27
C PRO A 20 -35.23 8.29 -62.83
N LEU A 21 -36.10 9.00 -62.10
CA LEU A 21 -35.86 9.36 -60.70
C LEU A 21 -35.91 8.13 -59.77
N LEU A 22 -36.89 7.25 -59.97
CA LEU A 22 -36.97 5.97 -59.25
C LEU A 22 -35.77 5.07 -59.57
N ALA A 23 -35.37 5.00 -60.85
CA ALA A 23 -34.23 4.20 -61.29
C ALA A 23 -32.90 4.71 -60.70
N THR A 24 -32.71 6.03 -60.63
CA THR A 24 -31.51 6.64 -60.02
C THR A 24 -31.47 6.41 -58.51
N LEU A 25 -32.60 6.54 -57.81
CA LEU A 25 -32.68 6.28 -56.37
C LEU A 25 -32.37 4.81 -56.04
N LEU A 26 -32.85 3.88 -56.88
CA LEU A 26 -32.59 2.45 -56.74
C LEU A 26 -31.13 2.10 -57.03
N LEU A 27 -30.53 2.70 -58.06
CA LEU A 27 -29.10 2.56 -58.34
C LEU A 27 -28.22 3.12 -57.22
N LEU A 28 -28.62 4.24 -56.61
CA LEU A 28 -27.89 4.85 -55.51
C LEU A 28 -27.99 3.99 -54.24
N GLY A 29 -29.16 3.45 -53.93
CA GLY A 29 -29.34 2.49 -52.85
C GLY A 29 -28.53 1.20 -53.06
N LEU A 30 -28.48 0.70 -54.29
CA LEU A 30 -27.71 -0.49 -54.64
C LEU A 30 -26.19 -0.23 -54.59
N ALA A 31 -25.73 0.95 -55.00
CA ALA A 31 -24.35 1.37 -54.85
C ALA A 31 -23.96 1.52 -53.37
N LEU A 32 -24.85 2.06 -52.53
CA LEU A 32 -24.63 2.18 -51.09
C LEU A 32 -24.58 0.81 -50.41
N ALA A 33 -25.51 -0.08 -50.77
CA ALA A 33 -25.54 -1.45 -50.29
C ALA A 33 -24.30 -2.24 -50.75
N TYR A 34 -23.88 -2.06 -52.01
CA TYR A 34 -22.67 -2.65 -52.56
C TYR A 34 -21.41 -2.12 -51.86
N TYR A 35 -21.33 -0.82 -51.60
CA TYR A 35 -20.23 -0.22 -50.84
C TYR A 35 -20.18 -0.72 -49.38
N GLN A 36 -21.34 -0.89 -48.73
CA GLN A 36 -21.42 -1.51 -47.41
C GLN A 36 -21.04 -3.00 -47.42
N LEU A 37 -21.47 -3.75 -48.43
CA LEU A 37 -21.09 -5.15 -48.58
C LEU A 37 -19.60 -5.28 -48.86
N GLN A 38 -19.05 -4.42 -49.71
CA GLN A 38 -17.66 -4.47 -50.12
C GLN A 38 -16.74 -4.10 -48.97
N SER A 39 -17.05 -3.03 -48.22
CA SER A 39 -16.34 -2.66 -46.99
C SER A 39 -16.39 -3.75 -45.91
N ARG A 40 -17.52 -4.48 -45.78
CA ARG A 40 -17.59 -5.66 -44.90
C ARG A 40 -16.83 -6.88 -45.44
N SER A 41 -16.76 -7.04 -46.76
CA SER A 41 -16.07 -8.15 -47.40
C SER A 41 -14.55 -7.99 -47.47
N GLU A 42 -14.06 -6.76 -47.36
CA GLU A 42 -12.64 -6.39 -47.33
C GLU A 42 -12.15 -6.11 -45.91
N ALA A 43 -13.01 -6.29 -44.88
CA ALA A 43 -12.62 -6.09 -43.50
C ALA A 43 -11.49 -7.07 -43.11
N PRO A 44 -10.39 -6.57 -42.50
CA PRO A 44 -9.26 -7.39 -42.10
C PRO A 44 -9.68 -8.44 -41.06
N LEU A 45 -8.98 -9.58 -41.07
CA LEU A 45 -9.11 -10.59 -40.02
C LEU A 45 -7.98 -10.41 -39.00
N PHE A 46 -8.30 -10.63 -37.73
CA PHE A 46 -7.36 -10.50 -36.62
C PHE A 46 -7.16 -11.87 -35.98
N ARG A 47 -5.90 -12.31 -35.85
CA ARG A 47 -5.53 -13.48 -35.08
C ARG A 47 -5.08 -13.00 -33.70
N VAL A 48 -5.89 -13.26 -32.68
CA VAL A 48 -5.60 -12.90 -31.29
C VAL A 48 -5.25 -14.16 -30.51
N VAL A 49 -4.09 -14.19 -29.86
CA VAL A 49 -3.71 -15.28 -28.95
C VAL A 49 -4.23 -14.95 -27.56
N ILE A 50 -5.12 -15.79 -27.01
CA ILE A 50 -5.69 -15.65 -25.65
C ILE A 50 -5.66 -17.01 -24.95
N ASP A 51 -5.03 -17.06 -23.78
CA ASP A 51 -4.86 -18.29 -22.98
C ASP A 51 -4.18 -19.43 -23.76
N GLY A 52 -3.22 -19.09 -24.62
CA GLY A 52 -2.50 -20.01 -25.48
C GLY A 52 -3.28 -20.50 -26.71
N GLU A 53 -4.55 -20.09 -26.87
CA GLU A 53 -5.36 -20.42 -28.04
C GLU A 53 -5.37 -19.28 -29.06
N THR A 54 -5.30 -19.62 -30.35
CA THR A 54 -5.37 -18.64 -31.43
C THR A 54 -6.81 -18.46 -31.88
N LEU A 55 -7.38 -17.30 -31.59
CA LEU A 55 -8.72 -16.90 -32.01
C LEU A 55 -8.64 -16.06 -33.28
N THR A 56 -9.42 -16.40 -34.30
CA THR A 56 -9.52 -15.57 -35.52
C THR A 56 -10.81 -14.76 -35.48
N LEU A 57 -10.69 -13.45 -35.28
CA LEU A 57 -11.78 -12.50 -35.09
C LEU A 57 -11.94 -11.61 -36.33
N ASP A 58 -13.17 -11.23 -36.63
CA ASP A 58 -13.44 -10.14 -37.58
C ASP A 58 -13.20 -8.77 -36.91
N ALA A 59 -13.24 -7.71 -37.72
CA ALA A 59 -12.95 -6.35 -37.25
C ALA A 59 -13.95 -5.83 -36.19
N GLU A 60 -15.22 -6.24 -36.26
CA GLU A 60 -16.25 -5.82 -35.30
C GLU A 60 -16.03 -6.53 -33.96
N THR A 61 -15.77 -7.83 -34.00
CA THR A 61 -15.48 -8.67 -32.83
C THR A 61 -14.15 -8.27 -32.17
N HIS A 62 -13.15 -7.88 -32.96
CA HIS A 62 -11.89 -7.33 -32.46
C HIS A 62 -12.11 -5.99 -31.72
N ALA A 63 -12.91 -5.08 -32.28
CA ALA A 63 -13.24 -3.82 -31.63
C ALA A 63 -14.03 -4.03 -30.32
N ASP A 64 -14.94 -5.01 -30.29
CA ASP A 64 -15.68 -5.40 -29.08
C ASP A 64 -14.76 -5.93 -27.99
N LEU A 65 -13.84 -6.83 -28.35
CA LEU A 65 -12.82 -7.37 -27.44
C LEU A 65 -12.00 -6.24 -26.82
N GLY A 66 -11.58 -5.28 -27.64
CA GLY A 66 -10.81 -4.14 -27.19
C GLY A 66 -11.55 -3.26 -26.18
N ARG A 67 -12.82 -2.95 -26.45
CA ARG A 67 -13.67 -2.19 -25.53
C ARG A 67 -13.83 -2.93 -24.19
N GLU A 68 -14.07 -4.23 -24.24
CA GLU A 68 -14.23 -5.05 -23.04
C GLU A 68 -12.92 -5.17 -22.25
N LEU A 69 -11.78 -5.30 -22.93
CA LEU A 69 -10.47 -5.26 -22.28
C LEU A 69 -10.25 -3.91 -21.57
N GLY A 70 -10.65 -2.80 -22.20
CA GLY A 70 -10.63 -1.47 -21.59
C GLY A 70 -11.52 -1.37 -20.34
N GLU A 71 -12.75 -1.85 -20.43
CA GLU A 71 -13.69 -1.91 -19.28
C GLU A 71 -13.15 -2.78 -18.13
N LEU A 72 -12.54 -3.92 -18.46
CA LEU A 72 -11.90 -4.79 -17.48
C LEU A 72 -10.67 -4.12 -16.84
N ALA A 73 -9.89 -3.37 -17.62
CA ALA A 73 -8.71 -2.65 -17.14
C ALA A 73 -9.07 -1.53 -16.16
N VAL A 74 -10.10 -0.73 -16.44
CA VAL A 74 -10.57 0.35 -15.54
C VAL A 74 -11.00 -0.21 -14.16
N GLY A 75 -11.47 -1.45 -14.11
CA GLY A 75 -11.86 -2.12 -12.86
C GLY A 75 -10.73 -2.80 -12.09
N LEU A 76 -9.51 -2.86 -12.63
CA LEU A 76 -8.41 -3.61 -12.02
C LEU A 76 -7.95 -3.03 -10.70
N ASP A 77 -7.91 -1.71 -10.60
CA ASP A 77 -7.47 -1.01 -9.40
C ASP A 77 -8.31 -1.35 -8.19
N LEU A 78 -9.64 -1.23 -8.31
CA LEU A 78 -10.56 -1.57 -7.24
C LEU A 78 -10.44 -3.03 -6.80
N ARG A 79 -10.30 -3.96 -7.75
CA ARG A 79 -10.15 -5.39 -7.44
C ARG A 79 -8.82 -5.68 -6.73
N LEU A 80 -7.71 -5.11 -7.21
CA LEU A 80 -6.40 -5.29 -6.58
C LEU A 80 -6.39 -4.71 -5.16
N ARG A 81 -6.95 -3.51 -4.98
CA ARG A 81 -7.07 -2.86 -3.66
C ARG A 81 -7.90 -3.69 -2.71
N GLN A 82 -9.11 -4.11 -3.11
CA GLN A 82 -9.98 -4.92 -2.25
C GLN A 82 -9.29 -6.22 -1.81
N GLU A 83 -8.60 -6.89 -2.74
CA GLU A 83 -7.91 -8.12 -2.42
C GLU A 83 -6.73 -7.91 -1.47
N MET A 84 -5.95 -6.84 -1.68
CA MET A 84 -4.81 -6.51 -0.84
C MET A 84 -5.24 -5.99 0.54
N GLN A 85 -6.34 -5.25 0.65
CA GLN A 85 -6.84 -4.69 1.91
C GLN A 85 -7.19 -5.79 2.92
N LEU A 86 -7.94 -6.81 2.50
CA LEU A 86 -8.30 -7.93 3.38
C LEU A 86 -7.07 -8.66 3.90
N TRP A 87 -6.06 -8.81 3.05
CA TRP A 87 -4.79 -9.43 3.45
C TRP A 87 -3.97 -8.51 4.38
N LEU A 88 -3.91 -7.22 4.09
CA LEU A 88 -3.20 -6.21 4.89
C LEU A 88 -3.78 -6.10 6.29
N ASP A 89 -5.11 -6.09 6.44
CA ASP A 89 -5.76 -6.02 7.75
C ASP A 89 -5.31 -7.16 8.65
N ALA A 90 -5.41 -8.40 8.17
CA ALA A 90 -5.00 -9.58 8.91
C ALA A 90 -3.49 -9.65 9.17
N ARG A 91 -2.68 -9.24 8.19
CA ARG A 91 -1.21 -9.32 8.31
C ARG A 91 -0.68 -8.25 9.26
N LEU A 92 -1.18 -7.01 9.21
CA LEU A 92 -0.74 -5.94 10.09
C LEU A 92 -1.03 -6.23 11.56
N ASP A 93 -2.19 -6.80 11.88
CA ASP A 93 -2.49 -7.18 13.27
C ASP A 93 -1.50 -8.22 13.79
N THR A 94 -1.13 -9.20 12.94
CA THR A 94 -0.11 -10.20 13.29
C THR A 94 1.27 -9.57 13.44
N THR A 95 1.65 -8.65 12.54
CA THR A 95 2.96 -7.99 12.56
C THR A 95 3.15 -7.10 13.78
N PHE A 96 2.11 -6.43 14.25
CA PHE A 96 2.18 -5.52 15.40
C PHE A 96 1.90 -6.19 16.75
N ALA A 97 1.35 -7.41 16.78
CA ALA A 97 1.08 -8.13 18.02
C ALA A 97 2.29 -8.28 18.97
N PRO A 98 3.54 -8.55 18.50
CA PRO A 98 4.69 -8.63 19.39
C PRO A 98 4.99 -7.31 20.10
N LEU A 99 4.81 -6.19 19.39
CA LEU A 99 5.03 -4.85 19.92
C LEU A 99 3.95 -4.48 20.94
N ASP A 100 2.67 -4.79 20.66
CA ASP A 100 1.56 -4.62 21.61
C ASP A 100 1.81 -5.41 22.91
N ALA A 101 2.29 -6.65 22.80
CA ALA A 101 2.60 -7.51 23.93
C ALA A 101 3.84 -7.05 24.73
N ALA A 102 4.78 -6.34 24.10
CA ALA A 102 5.99 -5.84 24.73
C ALA A 102 5.76 -4.57 25.58
N VAL A 103 4.69 -3.81 25.32
CA VAL A 103 4.37 -2.59 26.07
C VAL A 103 4.20 -2.85 27.57
N PRO A 104 3.36 -3.81 28.01
CA PRO A 104 3.26 -4.14 29.44
C PRO A 104 4.58 -4.58 30.07
N GLU A 105 5.38 -5.40 29.38
CA GLU A 105 6.70 -5.86 29.88
C GLU A 105 7.66 -4.68 30.06
N TYR A 106 7.68 -3.74 29.12
CA TYR A 106 8.47 -2.53 29.24
C TYR A 106 8.05 -1.69 30.44
N LEU A 107 6.75 -1.50 30.66
CA LEU A 107 6.23 -0.72 31.79
C LEU A 107 6.56 -1.39 33.13
N ASP A 108 6.42 -2.72 33.23
CA ASP A 108 6.80 -3.47 34.43
C ASP A 108 8.27 -3.31 34.76
N TRP A 109 9.16 -3.31 33.74
CA TRP A 109 10.57 -3.00 33.94
C TRP A 109 10.80 -1.53 34.31
N HIS A 110 10.15 -0.58 33.62
CA HIS A 110 10.34 0.86 33.81
C HIS A 110 10.00 1.30 35.24
N PHE A 111 8.88 0.77 35.76
CA PHE A 111 8.41 1.00 37.13
C PHE A 111 8.96 -0.03 38.12
N SER A 112 9.86 -0.93 37.71
CA SER A 112 10.54 -1.82 38.66
C SER A 112 11.56 -1.06 39.51
N LEU A 113 11.90 -1.64 40.67
CA LEU A 113 12.94 -1.09 41.54
C LEU A 113 14.28 -0.98 40.81
N GLN A 114 14.64 -2.00 40.02
CA GLN A 114 15.87 -2.01 39.23
C GLN A 114 15.86 -0.90 38.17
N GLY A 115 14.77 -0.74 37.42
CA GLY A 115 14.61 0.30 36.40
C GLY A 115 14.76 1.70 36.99
N SER A 116 14.09 1.95 38.13
CA SER A 116 14.19 3.23 38.86
C SER A 116 15.61 3.56 39.32
N TYR A 117 16.36 2.58 39.84
CA TYR A 117 17.76 2.81 40.22
C TYR A 117 18.66 3.09 39.02
N MET A 118 18.48 2.38 37.90
CA MET A 118 19.25 2.63 36.67
C MET A 118 18.93 4.01 36.08
N ARG A 119 17.65 4.41 36.05
CA ARG A 119 17.25 5.77 35.64
C ARG A 119 17.93 6.83 36.48
N LEU A 120 17.94 6.67 37.80
CA LEU A 120 18.61 7.61 38.70
C LEU A 120 20.13 7.66 38.45
N ALA A 121 20.78 6.51 38.29
CA ALA A 121 22.21 6.45 38.00
C ALA A 121 22.55 7.18 36.68
N MET A 122 21.78 6.95 35.62
CA MET A 122 22.00 7.62 34.33
C MET A 122 21.64 9.11 34.36
N ALA A 123 20.68 9.51 35.18
CA ALA A 123 20.38 10.93 35.43
C ALA A 123 21.56 11.64 36.10
N LEU A 124 22.29 10.96 37.00
CA LEU A 124 23.48 11.52 37.66
C LEU A 124 24.67 11.66 36.71
N THR A 125 24.80 10.78 35.72
CA THR A 125 25.89 10.84 34.72
C THR A 125 25.57 11.71 33.52
N GLY A 126 24.32 12.18 33.38
CA GLY A 126 23.87 13.05 32.29
C GLY A 126 23.49 12.32 30.99
N GLY A 127 23.46 10.97 31.01
CA GLY A 127 23.15 10.12 29.84
C GLY A 127 21.75 9.52 29.84
N LEU A 128 20.81 10.05 30.63
CA LEU A 128 19.49 9.45 30.83
C LEU A 128 18.69 9.30 29.52
N ASP A 129 18.72 10.32 28.66
CA ASP A 129 17.84 10.37 27.49
C ASP A 129 18.24 9.32 26.44
N GLU A 130 19.52 9.28 26.08
CA GLU A 130 20.09 8.33 25.14
C GLU A 130 19.98 6.89 25.66
N TRP A 131 20.14 6.69 26.97
CA TRP A 131 19.97 5.37 27.60
C TRP A 131 18.50 4.91 27.62
N LEU A 132 17.55 5.81 27.90
CA LEU A 132 16.13 5.47 27.86
C LEU A 132 15.68 5.13 26.44
N GLU A 133 16.20 5.83 25.43
CA GLU A 133 15.98 5.50 24.02
C GLU A 133 16.50 4.12 23.66
N ALA A 134 17.72 3.80 24.09
CA ALA A 134 18.32 2.49 23.89
C ALA A 134 17.49 1.39 24.56
N GLN A 135 17.05 1.59 25.82
CA GLN A 135 16.23 0.60 26.53
C GLN A 135 14.84 0.41 25.91
N LEU A 136 14.25 1.50 25.40
CA LEU A 136 12.98 1.42 24.69
C LEU A 136 13.14 0.61 23.41
N THR A 137 14.17 0.90 22.61
CA THR A 137 14.46 0.21 21.35
C THR A 137 14.77 -1.27 21.60
N GLU A 138 15.67 -1.57 22.53
CA GLU A 138 16.05 -2.93 22.89
C GLU A 138 14.82 -3.75 23.32
N ARG A 139 13.95 -3.19 24.18
CA ARG A 139 12.84 -3.95 24.77
C ARG A 139 11.60 -4.02 23.89
N LEU A 140 11.22 -2.91 23.27
CA LEU A 140 10.00 -2.84 22.45
C LEU A 140 10.24 -3.29 21.01
N VAL A 141 11.44 -3.13 20.44
CA VAL A 141 11.71 -3.46 19.04
C VAL A 141 12.52 -4.75 18.92
N GLU A 142 13.71 -4.78 19.50
CA GLU A 142 14.67 -5.86 19.25
C GLU A 142 14.23 -7.16 19.93
N ARG A 143 13.96 -7.10 21.24
CA ARG A 143 13.55 -8.27 22.04
C ARG A 143 12.15 -8.77 21.73
N SER A 144 11.26 -7.90 21.27
CA SER A 144 9.91 -8.29 20.88
C SER A 144 9.89 -9.05 19.55
N GLY A 145 10.94 -8.94 18.74
CA GLY A 145 10.98 -9.47 17.38
C GLY A 145 10.18 -8.64 16.37
N PHE A 146 9.78 -7.41 16.72
CA PHE A 146 9.00 -6.54 15.85
C PHE A 146 9.72 -6.24 14.52
N GLU A 147 11.03 -6.02 14.55
CA GLU A 147 11.81 -5.78 13.32
C GLU A 147 11.77 -6.98 12.37
N THR A 148 11.88 -8.20 12.92
CA THR A 148 11.73 -9.44 12.13
C THR A 148 10.32 -9.54 11.54
N ALA A 149 9.29 -9.28 12.33
CA ALA A 149 7.91 -9.31 11.87
C ALA A 149 7.63 -8.28 10.76
N LEU A 150 8.29 -7.11 10.81
CA LEU A 150 8.16 -6.07 9.80
C LEU A 150 8.90 -6.42 8.49
N ASN A 151 10.06 -7.07 8.59
CA ASN A 151 10.78 -7.60 7.43
C ASN A 151 9.99 -8.74 6.75
N GLU A 152 9.34 -9.61 7.53
CA GLU A 152 8.43 -10.62 7.00
C GLU A 152 7.19 -10.01 6.33
N LEU A 153 6.61 -8.95 6.91
CA LEU A 153 5.50 -8.21 6.28
C LEU A 153 5.91 -7.69 4.91
N GLU A 154 7.09 -7.09 4.78
CA GLU A 154 7.60 -6.55 3.52
C GLU A 154 7.76 -7.65 2.46
N ALA A 155 8.40 -8.77 2.83
CA ALA A 155 8.61 -9.91 1.93
C ALA A 155 7.30 -10.56 1.48
N ASP A 156 6.35 -10.74 2.42
CA ASP A 156 5.05 -11.32 2.11
C ASP A 156 4.18 -10.38 1.29
N TYR A 157 4.24 -9.07 1.54
CA TYR A 157 3.48 -8.07 0.77
C TYR A 157 3.87 -8.12 -0.70
N ALA A 158 5.18 -8.17 -0.99
CA ALA A 158 5.68 -8.27 -2.36
C ALA A 158 5.15 -9.53 -3.06
N THR A 159 5.28 -10.67 -2.39
CA THR A 159 4.82 -11.97 -2.90
C THR A 159 3.30 -11.98 -3.10
N ARG A 160 2.55 -11.46 -2.13
CA ARG A 160 1.09 -11.42 -2.18
C ARG A 160 0.58 -10.55 -3.30
N LEU A 161 1.16 -9.37 -3.46
CA LEU A 161 0.83 -8.44 -4.51
C LEU A 161 1.08 -9.05 -5.89
N GLU A 162 2.21 -9.74 -6.08
CA GLU A 162 2.49 -10.42 -7.33
C GLU A 162 1.46 -11.53 -7.62
N GLN A 163 1.12 -12.33 -6.60
CA GLN A 163 0.08 -13.37 -6.74
C GLN A 163 -1.29 -12.78 -7.08
N ALA A 164 -1.66 -11.64 -6.50
CA ALA A 164 -2.90 -10.95 -6.80
C ALA A 164 -2.91 -10.45 -8.25
N GLN A 165 -1.83 -9.82 -8.69
CA GLN A 165 -1.66 -9.37 -10.08
C GLN A 165 -1.76 -10.53 -11.09
N ARG A 166 -1.08 -11.66 -10.82
CA ARG A 166 -1.16 -12.86 -11.68
C ARG A 166 -2.59 -13.42 -11.76
N ARG A 167 -3.31 -13.48 -10.64
CA ARG A 167 -4.71 -13.95 -10.61
C ARG A 167 -5.64 -13.01 -11.37
N LEU A 168 -5.43 -11.70 -11.28
CA LEU A 168 -6.18 -10.72 -12.07
C LEU A 168 -5.92 -10.89 -13.57
N ALA A 169 -4.66 -11.06 -13.97
CA ALA A 169 -4.28 -11.32 -15.36
C ALA A 169 -4.96 -12.57 -15.93
N GLN A 170 -4.87 -13.68 -15.19
CA GLN A 170 -5.51 -14.95 -15.56
C GLN A 170 -7.04 -14.81 -15.61
N GLY A 171 -7.63 -14.08 -14.66
CA GLY A 171 -9.06 -13.82 -14.65
C GLY A 171 -9.53 -13.04 -15.88
N ILE A 172 -8.75 -12.05 -16.34
CA ILE A 172 -9.04 -11.34 -17.60
C ILE A 172 -8.95 -12.30 -18.78
N ALA A 173 -7.85 -13.03 -18.92
CA ALA A 173 -7.64 -13.95 -20.03
C ALA A 173 -8.77 -14.99 -20.15
N LEU A 174 -9.15 -15.62 -19.03
CA LEU A 174 -10.25 -16.59 -18.99
C LEU A 174 -11.61 -15.95 -19.33
N THR A 175 -11.87 -14.73 -18.87
CA THR A 175 -13.13 -14.02 -19.17
C THR A 175 -13.24 -13.71 -20.66
N LEU A 176 -12.16 -13.22 -21.27
CA LEU A 176 -12.12 -12.92 -22.70
C LEU A 176 -12.21 -14.22 -23.52
N HIS A 177 -11.44 -15.25 -23.15
CA HIS A 177 -11.46 -16.53 -23.83
C HIS A 177 -12.87 -17.14 -23.84
N ALA A 178 -13.54 -17.21 -22.69
CA ALA A 178 -14.89 -17.78 -22.58
C ALA A 178 -15.93 -17.04 -23.44
N ARG A 179 -15.73 -15.75 -23.73
CA ARG A 179 -16.67 -14.92 -24.49
C ARG A 179 -16.40 -14.90 -26.00
N TYR A 180 -15.13 -14.89 -26.38
CA TYR A 180 -14.71 -14.76 -27.78
C TYR A 180 -14.31 -16.10 -28.42
N GLY A 181 -14.09 -17.15 -27.63
CA GLY A 181 -13.77 -18.49 -28.11
C GLY A 181 -14.82 -19.09 -29.04
N GLU A 182 -16.11 -18.80 -28.83
CA GLU A 182 -17.20 -19.27 -29.69
C GLU A 182 -17.46 -18.37 -30.92
N ARG A 183 -16.89 -17.15 -30.94
CA ARG A 183 -17.14 -16.12 -31.98
C ARG A 183 -16.10 -16.16 -33.11
N GLN A 184 -15.48 -17.31 -33.34
CA GLN A 184 -14.41 -17.44 -34.32
C GLN A 184 -14.94 -17.40 -35.75
N THR A 185 -14.21 -16.70 -36.61
CA THR A 185 -14.43 -16.65 -38.06
C THR A 185 -13.46 -17.58 -38.78
N SER A 186 -13.97 -18.38 -39.73
CA SER A 186 -13.09 -19.24 -40.55
C SER A 186 -12.21 -18.40 -41.48
N ALA A 187 -10.90 -18.55 -41.36
CA ALA A 187 -9.92 -17.88 -42.20
C ALA A 187 -10.11 -18.30 -43.67
N THR A 188 -10.53 -17.35 -44.52
CA THR A 188 -10.56 -17.51 -45.98
C THR A 188 -9.66 -16.43 -46.56
N THR A 189 -8.66 -16.82 -47.37
CA THR A 189 -7.74 -16.03 -48.21
C THR A 189 -7.79 -14.50 -48.04
N ARG A 190 -7.58 -13.99 -46.82
CA ARG A 190 -7.55 -12.56 -46.46
C ARG A 190 -6.28 -12.27 -45.69
N GLU A 191 -5.90 -11.01 -45.66
CA GLU A 191 -4.81 -10.50 -44.84
C GLU A 191 -5.16 -10.69 -43.35
N ILE A 192 -4.25 -11.32 -42.60
CA ILE A 192 -4.43 -11.68 -41.19
C ILE A 192 -3.40 -10.90 -40.38
N HIS A 193 -3.87 -10.07 -39.45
CA HIS A 193 -3.02 -9.35 -38.51
C HIS A 193 -2.92 -10.15 -37.20
N GLU A 194 -1.71 -10.38 -36.69
CA GLU A 194 -1.48 -11.17 -35.48
C GLU A 194 -1.24 -10.28 -34.26
N ILE A 195 -1.98 -10.54 -33.18
CA ILE A 195 -1.90 -9.85 -31.89
C ILE A 195 -1.76 -10.92 -30.80
N ASP A 196 -0.60 -10.96 -30.15
CA ASP A 196 -0.37 -11.84 -29.01
C ASP A 196 -0.76 -11.13 -27.71
N LEU A 197 -2.02 -11.32 -27.28
CA LEU A 197 -2.53 -10.68 -26.07
C LEU A 197 -1.90 -11.29 -24.82
N ASP A 198 -1.57 -12.58 -24.83
CA ASP A 198 -0.90 -13.23 -23.72
C ASP A 198 0.50 -12.67 -23.51
N LEU A 199 1.25 -12.43 -24.58
CA LEU A 199 2.57 -11.80 -24.51
C LEU A 199 2.47 -10.34 -24.07
N ALA A 200 1.46 -9.60 -24.52
CA ALA A 200 1.19 -8.22 -24.10
C ALA A 200 0.86 -8.14 -22.60
N LEU A 201 -0.03 -9.02 -22.11
CA LEU A 201 -0.34 -9.17 -20.69
C LEU A 201 0.93 -9.56 -19.94
N GLN A 202 1.64 -10.59 -20.38
CA GLN A 202 2.87 -11.03 -19.74
C GLN A 202 3.91 -9.91 -19.62
N HIS A 203 4.15 -9.11 -20.67
CA HIS A 203 5.07 -7.98 -20.59
C HIS A 203 4.62 -6.91 -19.59
N ALA A 204 3.32 -6.58 -19.58
CA ALA A 204 2.75 -5.62 -18.63
C ALA A 204 2.92 -6.06 -17.16
N PHE A 205 2.99 -7.37 -16.90
CA PHE A 205 3.22 -7.94 -15.58
C PHE A 205 4.70 -8.31 -15.30
N GLN A 206 5.51 -8.64 -16.30
CA GLN A 206 6.90 -9.10 -16.17
C GLN A 206 7.91 -7.96 -16.04
N GLY A 207 7.82 -6.91 -16.87
CA GLY A 207 8.76 -5.79 -16.82
C GLY A 207 8.84 -5.13 -15.44
N ARG A 208 7.79 -5.30 -14.64
CA ARG A 208 7.69 -4.79 -13.27
C ARG A 208 8.24 -5.73 -12.20
N ARG A 209 8.34 -7.04 -12.45
CA ARG A 209 8.98 -7.99 -11.51
C ARG A 209 10.45 -7.62 -11.28
N ASP A 210 11.13 -7.21 -12.34
CA ASP A 210 12.54 -6.80 -12.25
C ASP A 210 12.66 -5.52 -11.41
N GLU A 211 11.76 -4.56 -11.61
CA GLU A 211 11.70 -3.32 -10.82
C GLU A 211 11.40 -3.60 -9.33
N MET A 212 10.52 -4.56 -9.02
CA MET A 212 10.28 -5.05 -7.65
C MET A 212 11.54 -5.67 -7.05
N ARG A 213 12.31 -6.43 -7.83
CA ARG A 213 13.51 -7.11 -7.35
C ARG A 213 14.64 -6.11 -7.08
N TRP A 214 14.82 -5.10 -7.92
CA TRP A 214 15.86 -4.09 -7.73
C TRP A 214 15.48 -3.05 -6.66
N GLY A 215 14.20 -2.67 -6.58
CA GLY A 215 13.70 -1.72 -5.58
C GLY A 215 13.58 -2.28 -4.16
N MET A 216 13.63 -3.61 -4.00
CA MET A 216 13.49 -4.30 -2.71
C MET A 216 14.75 -5.07 -2.30
N ALA A 217 15.55 -5.61 -3.25
CA ALA A 217 16.80 -6.29 -2.92
C ALA A 217 17.99 -5.35 -2.64
N ALA A 218 17.93 -4.08 -3.07
CA ALA A 218 18.93 -3.07 -2.68
C ALA A 218 18.68 -2.50 -1.27
N THR A 219 17.53 -2.79 -0.67
CA THR A 219 16.95 -2.10 0.48
C THR A 219 16.19 -3.05 1.41
N GLY A 220 16.53 -4.34 1.42
CA GLY A 220 15.91 -5.32 2.33
C GLY A 220 16.10 -4.87 3.77
N GLY A 221 15.03 -4.32 4.38
CA GLY A 221 15.06 -3.71 5.71
C GLY A 221 14.80 -2.20 5.77
N VAL A 222 14.51 -1.51 4.66
CA VAL A 222 14.15 -0.07 4.74
C VAL A 222 12.87 0.14 5.51
N LEU A 223 11.82 -0.67 5.34
CA LEU A 223 10.63 -0.54 6.18
C LEU A 223 10.93 -0.95 7.62
N GLY A 224 11.56 -2.11 7.83
CA GLY A 224 11.99 -2.64 9.13
C GLY A 224 12.70 -1.62 10.01
N PHE A 225 13.84 -1.12 9.53
CA PHE A 225 14.72 -0.25 10.28
C PHE A 225 14.16 1.18 10.39
N THR A 226 13.60 1.75 9.33
CA THR A 226 13.14 3.15 9.36
C THR A 226 11.89 3.33 10.21
N VAL A 227 10.93 2.40 10.13
CA VAL A 227 9.71 2.44 10.95
C VAL A 227 10.06 2.23 12.42
N SER A 228 10.91 1.25 12.72
CA SER A 228 11.34 0.97 14.10
C SER A 228 12.07 2.16 14.72
N ARG A 229 12.97 2.80 13.96
CA ARG A 229 13.68 4.00 14.41
C ARG A 229 12.75 5.19 14.60
N ALA A 230 11.85 5.44 13.64
CA ALA A 230 10.88 6.55 13.75
C ALA A 230 9.93 6.36 14.94
N LEU A 231 9.47 5.13 15.18
CA LEU A 231 8.69 4.78 16.35
C LEU A 231 9.48 5.05 17.63
N ALA A 232 10.70 4.54 17.75
CA ALA A 232 11.54 4.74 18.94
C ALA A 232 11.72 6.23 19.26
N GLN A 233 12.04 7.06 18.25
CA GLN A 233 12.21 8.51 18.41
C GLN A 233 10.93 9.22 18.89
N ARG A 234 9.74 8.79 18.41
CA ARG A 234 8.46 9.38 18.83
C ARG A 234 8.11 9.00 20.25
N LEU A 235 8.32 7.73 20.60
CA LEU A 235 8.08 7.23 21.95
C LEU A 235 9.01 7.92 22.97
N THR A 236 10.26 8.22 22.60
CA THR A 236 11.16 8.97 23.49
C THR A 236 10.86 10.45 23.57
N ALA A 237 10.28 11.05 22.53
CA ALA A 237 9.88 12.46 22.52
C ALA A 237 8.56 12.73 23.29
N GLY A 238 7.77 11.70 23.57
CA GLY A 238 6.42 11.80 24.12
C GLY A 238 6.35 12.30 25.58
N ALA A 239 5.15 12.76 25.97
CA ALA A 239 4.92 13.53 27.19
C ALA A 239 5.08 12.68 28.46
N ALA A 240 4.70 11.41 28.41
CA ALA A 240 4.90 10.47 29.52
C ALA A 240 6.39 10.25 29.78
N MET A 241 7.21 10.15 28.72
CA MET A 241 8.66 10.06 28.85
C MET A 241 9.29 11.36 29.36
N GLN A 242 8.75 12.52 29.00
CA GLN A 242 9.17 13.79 29.59
C GLN A 242 8.81 13.89 31.08
N GLY A 243 7.65 13.34 31.48
CA GLY A 243 7.24 13.25 32.88
C GLY A 243 8.21 12.42 33.73
N SER A 244 8.62 11.25 33.23
CA SER A 244 9.58 10.38 33.92
C SER A 244 10.97 11.03 34.05
N ARG A 245 11.43 11.74 33.01
CA ARG A 245 12.67 12.56 33.06
C ARG A 245 12.62 13.64 34.12
N ALA A 246 11.50 14.37 34.22
CA ALA A 246 11.34 15.45 35.20
C ALA A 246 11.41 14.94 36.66
N VAL A 247 10.90 13.74 36.92
CA VAL A 247 11.00 13.11 38.24
C VAL A 247 12.45 12.75 38.58
N ALA A 248 13.17 12.10 37.66
CA ALA A 248 14.58 11.77 37.84
C ALA A 248 15.44 13.03 38.06
N GLY A 249 15.22 14.09 37.27
CA GLY A 249 15.91 15.36 37.41
C GLY A 249 15.69 16.05 38.76
N ARG A 250 14.49 15.95 39.36
CA ARG A 250 14.20 16.49 40.70
C ARG A 250 14.98 15.77 41.81
N ILE A 251 15.18 14.45 41.68
CA ILE A 251 15.97 13.67 42.63
C ILE A 251 17.44 14.06 42.53
N VAL A 252 17.99 14.14 41.31
CA VAL A 252 19.35 14.62 41.06
C VAL A 252 19.57 16.04 41.61
N ALA A 253 18.64 16.96 41.36
CA ALA A 253 18.73 18.33 41.86
C ALA A 253 18.74 18.40 43.40
N ARG A 254 17.97 17.54 44.09
CA ARG A 254 18.01 17.44 45.56
C ARG A 254 19.35 16.89 46.04
N LEU A 255 19.93 15.89 45.37
CA LEU A 255 21.23 15.32 45.72
C LEU A 255 22.39 16.30 45.47
N GLY A 256 22.38 17.02 44.35
CA GLY A 256 23.38 18.05 44.04
C GLY A 256 23.27 19.32 44.88
N GLY A 257 22.04 19.70 45.28
CA GLY A 257 21.79 20.87 46.13
C GLY A 257 22.26 20.74 47.59
N HIS A 258 22.48 19.52 48.07
CA HIS A 258 23.05 19.27 49.40
C HIS A 258 24.59 19.26 49.40
N ALA A 259 25.25 18.94 48.27
CA ALA A 259 26.70 18.98 48.15
C ALA A 259 27.27 20.42 48.10
N THR A 260 26.48 21.39 47.64
CA THR A 260 26.88 22.81 47.57
C THR A 260 26.60 23.59 48.85
N ARG A 261 25.68 23.13 49.71
CA ARG A 261 25.37 23.78 50.99
C ARG A 261 26.34 23.42 52.13
N SER A 262 27.14 22.37 52.00
CA SER A 262 28.12 21.96 53.01
C SER A 262 29.51 22.58 52.85
N LEU A 263 29.74 23.40 51.82
CA LEU A 263 31.04 24.07 51.58
C LEU A 263 31.05 25.56 51.93
N GLY A 264 29.90 26.14 52.31
CA GLY A 264 29.73 27.60 52.46
C GLY A 264 29.64 28.16 53.89
N SER A 265 29.49 27.33 54.93
CA SER A 265 29.43 27.83 56.30
C SER A 265 30.15 26.88 57.24
N GLY A 266 31.31 27.31 57.76
CA GLY A 266 32.13 26.60 58.73
C GLY A 266 31.46 26.45 60.10
N ALA A 267 30.39 25.67 60.16
CA ALA A 267 29.80 25.18 61.39
C ALA A 267 29.91 23.66 61.37
N THR A 268 30.64 23.12 62.34
CA THR A 268 30.62 21.72 62.76
C THR A 268 29.21 21.38 63.28
N ALA A 269 28.25 21.30 62.38
CA ALA A 269 26.98 20.66 62.65
C ALA A 269 27.17 19.21 62.20
N SER A 270 27.20 18.32 63.19
CA SER A 270 26.84 16.91 63.08
C SER A 270 26.23 16.56 61.73
N VAL A 271 26.85 15.61 61.04
CA VAL A 271 26.13 14.69 60.17
C VAL A 271 25.11 13.97 61.06
N VAL A 272 24.04 14.67 61.44
CA VAL A 272 22.75 14.03 61.58
C VAL A 272 22.53 13.52 60.18
N ALA A 273 22.86 12.25 59.99
CA ALA A 273 22.28 11.44 58.96
C ALA A 273 20.80 11.79 58.97
N SER A 274 20.37 12.66 58.06
CA SER A 274 18.99 12.58 57.64
C SER A 274 18.84 11.14 57.18
N PRO A 275 17.91 10.35 57.72
CA PRO A 275 17.72 8.96 57.33
C PRO A 275 17.22 8.81 55.88
N THR A 276 17.41 9.82 55.03
CA THR A 276 16.75 10.07 53.75
C THR A 276 17.75 10.43 52.64
N GLY A 277 19.05 10.14 52.80
CA GLY A 277 20.10 10.50 51.85
C GLY A 277 20.98 9.29 51.43
N PRO A 278 21.27 9.09 50.12
CA PRO A 278 22.11 7.98 49.63
C PRO A 278 23.53 7.94 50.21
N ALA A 279 24.03 9.07 50.74
CA ALA A 279 25.35 9.18 51.35
C ALA A 279 25.49 8.39 52.67
N ALA A 280 24.38 8.01 53.32
CA ALA A 280 24.41 7.19 54.54
C ALA A 280 24.87 5.74 54.30
N LEU A 281 24.86 5.27 53.04
CA LEU A 281 25.30 3.92 52.67
C LEU A 281 26.83 3.73 52.72
N LEU A 282 27.61 4.80 52.82
CA LEU A 282 29.08 4.74 52.81
C LEU A 282 29.69 4.69 54.23
N ALA A 283 28.88 4.81 55.29
CA ALA A 283 29.37 4.88 56.67
C ALA A 283 28.89 3.70 57.54
N GLY A 284 29.64 2.59 57.51
CA GLY A 284 29.73 1.63 58.63
C GLY A 284 28.62 0.55 58.75
N ALA A 285 29.07 -0.71 58.83
CA ALA A 285 28.30 -1.93 58.59
C ALA A 285 27.32 -2.42 59.70
N THR A 286 26.93 -1.61 60.68
CA THR A 286 26.06 -2.08 61.79
C THR A 286 24.71 -1.37 61.91
N ALA A 287 24.51 -0.22 61.26
CA ALA A 287 23.21 0.47 61.20
C ALA A 287 22.37 0.11 59.95
N THR A 288 22.94 -0.65 59.02
CA THR A 288 22.37 -0.92 57.69
C THR A 288 21.14 -1.82 57.71
N VAL A 289 21.04 -2.81 58.62
CA VAL A 289 19.95 -3.81 58.52
C VAL A 289 18.57 -3.24 58.90
N VAL A 290 18.49 -2.38 59.91
CA VAL A 290 17.23 -1.72 60.31
C VAL A 290 16.88 -0.55 59.38
N ALA A 291 17.90 0.16 58.88
CA ALA A 291 17.70 1.21 57.89
C ALA A 291 17.23 0.68 56.53
N LEU A 292 17.72 -0.48 56.07
CA LEU A 292 17.31 -1.12 54.81
C LEU A 292 15.84 -1.58 54.82
N ALA A 293 15.33 -2.06 55.97
CA ALA A 293 13.92 -2.43 56.10
C ALA A 293 12.97 -1.22 56.08
N GLY A 294 13.39 -0.08 56.65
CA GLY A 294 12.65 1.19 56.55
C GLY A 294 12.76 1.85 55.16
N PHE A 295 13.93 1.76 54.52
CA PHE A 295 14.22 2.30 53.18
C PHE A 295 13.41 1.61 52.09
N ALA A 296 13.34 0.27 52.15
CA ALA A 296 12.59 -0.50 51.16
C ALA A 296 11.12 -0.09 51.13
N GLY A 297 10.52 0.24 52.28
CA GLY A 297 9.13 0.69 52.36
C GLY A 297 8.89 2.07 51.77
N THR A 298 9.74 3.06 52.06
CA THR A 298 9.58 4.44 51.56
C THR A 298 9.89 4.58 50.08
N GLU A 299 10.94 3.90 49.58
CA GLU A 299 11.28 3.88 48.16
C GLU A 299 10.23 3.10 47.35
N TYR A 300 9.75 1.97 47.88
CA TYR A 300 8.64 1.23 47.27
C TYR A 300 7.36 2.06 47.22
N ALA A 301 7.03 2.80 48.28
CA ALA A 301 5.86 3.67 48.30
C ALA A 301 5.99 4.83 47.28
N LEU A 302 7.17 5.43 47.15
CA LEU A 302 7.42 6.47 46.16
C LEU A 302 7.31 5.93 44.72
N LEU A 303 7.90 4.75 44.47
CA LEU A 303 7.83 4.05 43.20
C LEU A 303 6.38 3.66 42.85
N LYS A 304 5.61 3.16 43.82
CA LYS A 304 4.19 2.87 43.61
C LYS A 304 3.35 4.12 43.40
N ALA A 305 3.70 5.23 44.02
CA ALA A 305 3.06 6.52 43.74
C ALA A 305 3.39 7.04 42.34
N GLU A 306 4.64 6.87 41.88
CA GLU A 306 5.05 7.19 40.50
C GLU A 306 4.30 6.32 39.49
N GLU A 307 4.31 5.00 39.70
CA GLU A 307 3.59 4.03 38.88
C GLU A 307 2.10 4.36 38.80
N HIS A 308 1.43 4.54 39.94
CA HIS A 308 0.00 4.89 39.96
C HIS A 308 -0.29 6.22 39.25
N ARG A 309 0.65 7.16 39.24
CA ARG A 309 0.46 8.48 38.62
C ARG A 309 0.70 8.46 37.11
N PHE A 310 1.67 7.68 36.63
CA PHE A 310 2.21 7.79 35.28
C PHE A 310 2.05 6.53 34.43
N ARG A 311 1.80 5.35 35.01
CA ARG A 311 1.71 4.08 34.28
C ARG A 311 0.63 4.13 33.21
N ASP A 312 -0.61 4.43 33.57
CA ASP A 312 -1.74 4.45 32.63
C ASP A 312 -1.52 5.47 31.50
N ALA A 313 -0.95 6.64 31.82
CA ALA A 313 -0.65 7.66 30.83
C ALA A 313 0.46 7.22 29.87
N MET A 314 1.51 6.58 30.38
CA MET A 314 2.60 6.04 29.57
C MET A 314 2.12 4.87 28.72
N GLU A 315 1.29 3.99 29.26
CA GLU A 315 0.68 2.88 28.52
C GLU A 315 -0.19 3.39 27.37
N ALA A 316 -1.07 4.35 27.63
CA ALA A 316 -1.91 4.97 26.60
C ALA A 316 -1.07 5.68 25.51
N GLU A 317 0.04 6.30 25.89
CA GLU A 317 0.96 6.94 24.95
C GLU A 317 1.68 5.91 24.08
N LEU A 318 2.28 4.88 24.69
CA LEU A 318 2.99 3.82 23.97
C LEU A 318 2.03 3.09 23.01
N THR A 319 0.88 2.63 23.50
CA THR A 319 -0.13 1.95 22.66
C THR A 319 -0.69 2.87 21.58
N GLY A 320 -0.88 4.16 21.89
CA GLY A 320 -1.33 5.16 20.92
C GLY A 320 -0.34 5.40 19.78
N GLU A 321 0.97 5.47 20.08
CA GLU A 321 2.01 5.54 19.07
C GLU A 321 2.08 4.25 18.23
N VAL A 322 1.98 3.08 18.85
CA VAL A 322 1.94 1.79 18.14
C VAL A 322 0.78 1.75 17.15
N ALA A 323 -0.43 2.13 17.59
CA ALA A 323 -1.61 2.20 16.73
C ALA A 323 -1.43 3.19 15.56
N ARG A 324 -0.80 4.33 15.82
CA ARG A 324 -0.52 5.32 14.78
C ARG A 324 0.50 4.82 13.76
N THR A 325 1.58 4.21 14.21
CA THR A 325 2.58 3.60 13.32
C THR A 325 1.96 2.48 12.49
N ARG A 326 1.06 1.67 13.06
CA ARG A 326 0.28 0.67 12.30
C ARG A 326 -0.53 1.33 11.18
N ALA A 327 -1.22 2.44 11.46
CA ALA A 327 -1.99 3.17 10.46
C ALA A 327 -1.12 3.81 9.37
N GLU A 328 0.05 4.34 9.72
CA GLU A 328 1.01 4.91 8.76
C GLU A 328 1.57 3.83 7.81
N VAL A 329 1.95 2.66 8.35
CA VAL A 329 2.40 1.52 7.53
C VAL A 329 1.27 1.04 6.62
N ARG A 330 0.04 0.93 7.13
CA ARG A 330 -1.14 0.58 6.33
C ARG A 330 -1.31 1.53 5.15
N TYR A 331 -1.36 2.83 5.43
CA TYR A 331 -1.55 3.86 4.40
C TYR A 331 -0.45 3.80 3.33
N ALA A 332 0.81 3.61 3.75
CA ALA A 332 1.93 3.49 2.82
C ALA A 332 1.79 2.29 1.88
N LEU A 333 1.37 1.12 2.40
CA LEU A 333 1.16 -0.09 1.61
C LEU A 333 -0.07 0.02 0.70
N GLU A 334 -1.16 0.62 1.16
CA GLU A 334 -2.35 0.87 0.32
C GLU A 334 -2.06 1.85 -0.82
N ALA A 335 -1.29 2.91 -0.54
CA ALA A 335 -0.85 3.86 -1.55
C ALA A 335 0.10 3.21 -2.57
N ASP A 336 0.96 2.30 -2.14
CA ASP A 336 1.80 1.51 -3.05
C ASP A 336 0.96 0.59 -3.94
N ALA A 337 0.00 -0.16 -3.38
CA ALA A 337 -0.90 -1.02 -4.15
C ALA A 337 -1.69 -0.22 -5.21
N THR A 338 -2.19 0.96 -4.83
CA THR A 338 -2.85 1.93 -5.71
C THR A 338 -1.97 2.35 -6.88
N ARG A 339 -0.78 2.87 -6.61
CA ARG A 339 0.15 3.30 -7.67
C ARG A 339 0.49 2.17 -8.63
N ARG A 340 0.59 0.94 -8.12
CA ARG A 340 0.90 -0.24 -8.93
C ARG A 340 -0.28 -0.70 -9.78
N ALA A 341 -1.50 -0.56 -9.29
CA ALA A 341 -2.70 -0.77 -10.09
C ALA A 341 -2.80 0.24 -11.23
N GLU A 342 -2.62 1.53 -10.96
CA GLU A 342 -2.63 2.59 -11.99
C GLU A 342 -1.51 2.39 -13.03
N ALA A 343 -0.34 1.93 -12.58
CA ALA A 343 0.76 1.58 -13.49
C ALA A 343 0.43 0.34 -14.33
N LEU A 344 -0.31 -0.62 -13.78
CA LEU A 344 -0.76 -1.79 -14.52
C LEU A 344 -1.78 -1.41 -15.58
N GLU A 345 -2.79 -0.60 -15.24
CA GLU A 345 -3.79 -0.11 -16.18
C GLU A 345 -3.14 0.62 -17.36
N ARG A 346 -2.21 1.55 -17.09
CA ARG A 346 -1.43 2.24 -18.13
C ARG A 346 -0.65 1.27 -19.00
N SER A 347 0.02 0.31 -18.38
CA SER A 347 0.81 -0.69 -19.12
C SER A 347 -0.05 -1.59 -20.00
N LEU A 348 -1.28 -1.91 -19.59
CA LEU A 348 -2.22 -2.67 -20.42
C LEU A 348 -2.70 -1.85 -21.61
N ALA A 349 -3.01 -0.57 -21.39
CA ALA A 349 -3.39 0.34 -22.46
C ALA A 349 -2.25 0.56 -23.47
N ASP A 350 -1.01 0.67 -22.98
CA ASP A 350 0.18 0.82 -23.81
C ASP A 350 0.49 -0.48 -24.57
N ALA A 351 0.47 -1.64 -23.90
CA ALA A 351 0.71 -2.94 -24.53
C ALA A 351 -0.34 -3.26 -25.61
N ALA A 352 -1.60 -2.88 -25.40
CA ALA A 352 -2.63 -3.02 -26.42
C ALA A 352 -2.39 -2.09 -27.62
N ARG A 353 -1.98 -0.84 -27.41
CA ARG A 353 -1.57 0.09 -28.49
C ARG A 353 -0.36 -0.42 -29.28
N ASP A 354 0.63 -0.97 -28.58
CA ASP A 354 1.84 -1.51 -29.20
C ASP A 354 1.50 -2.75 -30.04
N ALA A 355 0.64 -3.64 -29.53
CA ALA A 355 0.18 -4.81 -30.27
C ALA A 355 -0.57 -4.42 -31.56
N GLU A 356 -1.41 -3.39 -31.52
CA GLU A 356 -2.07 -2.85 -32.72
C GLU A 356 -1.09 -2.23 -33.72
N THR A 357 -0.01 -1.63 -33.21
CA THR A 357 1.01 -1.00 -34.06
C THR A 357 1.88 -2.06 -34.74
N VAL A 358 2.31 -3.08 -34.00
CA VAL A 358 3.10 -4.21 -34.52
C VAL A 358 2.28 -5.06 -35.49
N GLY A 359 0.99 -5.27 -35.20
CA GLY A 359 0.07 -5.98 -36.07
C GLY A 359 -0.29 -5.20 -37.35
N GLU A 360 0.25 -4.01 -37.58
CA GLU A 360 -0.09 -3.12 -38.71
C GLU A 360 -1.60 -2.86 -38.84
N VAL A 361 -2.31 -2.78 -37.72
CA VAL A 361 -3.76 -2.59 -37.70
C VAL A 361 -4.10 -1.21 -38.31
N PRO A 362 -4.96 -1.14 -39.35
CA PRO A 362 -5.35 0.12 -39.95
C PRO A 362 -6.01 1.04 -38.91
N GLN A 363 -5.71 2.34 -38.95
CA GLN A 363 -6.22 3.32 -37.96
C GLN A 363 -7.73 3.26 -37.72
N ALA A 364 -8.52 2.96 -38.76
CA ALA A 364 -9.98 2.86 -38.65
C ALA A 364 -10.46 1.77 -37.66
N TYR A 365 -9.61 0.77 -37.39
CA TYR A 365 -9.88 -0.42 -36.58
C TYR A 365 -9.05 -0.50 -35.29
N ARG A 366 -8.29 0.55 -34.95
CA ARG A 366 -7.57 0.64 -33.68
C ARG A 366 -8.55 0.91 -32.54
N ILE A 367 -8.43 0.13 -31.47
CA ILE A 367 -9.24 0.21 -30.26
C ILE A 367 -8.79 1.40 -29.41
N PHE A 368 -7.48 1.69 -29.40
CA PHE A 368 -6.87 2.69 -28.52
C PHE A 368 -6.30 3.87 -29.32
N ASP A 369 -7.15 4.56 -30.09
CA ASP A 369 -6.77 5.79 -30.80
C ASP A 369 -7.19 7.04 -29.99
N PRO A 370 -6.26 7.94 -29.60
CA PRO A 370 -6.60 9.17 -28.86
C PRO A 370 -7.46 10.18 -29.66
N GLY A 371 -7.75 9.92 -30.94
CA GLY A 371 -8.56 10.78 -31.80
C GLY A 371 -10.07 10.52 -31.82
N ARG A 372 -10.60 9.56 -31.06
CA ARG A 372 -12.04 9.24 -30.99
C ARG A 372 -12.69 9.58 -29.66
#